data_AF-A0A9C7B2Z6-F1
#
_entry.id   AF-A0A9C7B2Z6-F1
#
_cell.length_a   1.000
_cell.length_b   1.000
_cell.length_c   1.000
_cell.angle_alpha   90.00
_cell.angle_beta   90.00
_cell.angle_gamma   90.00
#
_symmetry.space_group_name_H-M   'P 1'
#
loop_
_entity.id
_entity.type
_entity.pdbx_description
1 polymer ?
#
loop_
_entity_poly.entity_id
_entity_poly.type
_entity_poly.pdbx_seq_one_letter_code
_entity_poly.pdbx_strand_id
1 'polypeptide(L)' 'MKETNPYAAANAAADIVSRRAYAGWTSGGHTGNDVPVMAYGPYAEEFARHLDNTDLNKLMYRACGFQK' A
#
# COMPACT_ATOMS: atom_id res chain seq x y z
N MET A 1 35.67 7.39 -4.88
CA MET A 1 34.69 8.31 -5.49
C MET A 1 33.56 8.51 -4.50
N LYS A 2 33.12 9.74 -4.19
CA LYS A 2 31.87 9.93 -3.45
C LYS A 2 30.73 9.60 -4.40
N GLU A 3 30.05 8.49 -4.14
CA GLU A 3 28.83 8.11 -4.85
C GLU A 3 27.81 9.24 -4.66
N THR A 4 27.44 9.91 -5.75
CA THR A 4 26.46 10.99 -5.70
C THR A 4 25.07 10.36 -5.63
N ASN A 5 24.25 10.77 -4.65
CA ASN A 5 22.87 10.29 -4.55
C ASN A 5 22.11 10.69 -5.84
N PRO A 6 21.71 9.73 -6.70
CA PRO A 6 21.06 10.05 -7.97
C PRO A 6 19.69 10.71 -7.79
N TYR A 7 19.11 10.64 -6.59
CA TYR A 7 17.80 11.21 -6.25
C TYR A 7 17.89 12.59 -5.60
N ALA A 8 19.09 13.17 -5.42
CA ALA A 8 19.26 14.42 -4.68
C ALA A 8 18.40 15.58 -5.22
N ALA A 9 18.39 15.77 -6.54
CA ALA A 9 17.58 16.81 -7.18
C ALA A 9 16.08 16.55 -7.02
N ALA A 10 15.63 15.30 -7.20
CA ALA A 10 14.23 14.92 -7.05
C ALA A 10 13.73 15.09 -5.61
N ASN A 11 14.53 14.68 -4.62
CA ASN A 11 14.20 14.82 -3.21
C ASN A 11 14.07 16.30 -2.79
N ALA A 12 14.95 17.17 -3.30
CA ALA A 12 14.86 18.61 -3.03
C ALA A 12 13.57 19.21 -3.61
N ALA A 13 13.20 18.85 -4.84
CA ALA A 13 11.94 19.28 -5.44
C ALA A 13 10.73 18.75 -4.65
N ALA A 14 10.75 17.46 -4.26
CA ALA A 14 9.69 16.84 -3.48
C ALA A 14 9.50 17.51 -2.11
N ASP A 15 10.58 17.89 -1.42
CA ASP A 15 10.53 18.58 -0.13
C ASP A 15 9.88 19.98 -0.26
N ILE A 16 10.25 20.76 -1.28
CA ILE A 16 9.65 22.09 -1.53
C ILE A 16 8.14 21.96 -1.76
N VAL A 17 7.71 21.02 -2.60
CA VAL A 17 6.29 20.78 -2.88
C VAL A 17 5.55 20.28 -1.64
N SER A 18 6.14 19.34 -0.90
CA SER A 18 5.53 18.77 0.31
C SER A 18 5.26 19.83 1.37
N ARG A 19 6.19 20.76 1.60
CA ARG A 19 6.00 21.89 2.52
C ARG A 19 4.86 22.79 2.09
N ARG A 20 4.71 23.06 0.79
CA ARG A 20 3.64 23.92 0.26
C ARG A 20 2.26 23.24 0.30
N ALA A 21 2.24 21.92 0.18
CA ALA A 21 1.04 21.09 0.21
C ALA A 21 0.66 20.60 1.62
N TYR A 22 1.48 20.89 2.64
CA TYR A 22 1.32 20.35 4.01
C TYR A 22 1.35 18.82 4.07
N ALA A 23 2.10 18.18 3.18
CA ALA A 23 2.32 16.74 3.18
C ALA A 23 3.59 16.38 3.96
N GLY A 24 3.51 15.40 4.85
CA GLY A 24 4.63 14.92 5.67
C GLY A 24 5.05 13.50 5.29
N TRP A 25 6.34 13.18 5.49
CA TRP A 25 6.93 11.87 5.24
C TRP A 25 7.75 11.42 6.44
N THR A 26 7.59 10.17 6.88
CA THR A 26 8.32 9.60 8.03
C THR A 26 9.51 8.73 7.62
N SER A 27 9.53 8.23 6.39
CA SER A 27 10.58 7.36 5.85
C SER A 27 10.65 7.49 4.33
N GLY A 28 11.81 7.18 3.74
CA GLY A 28 11.96 6.96 2.28
C GLY A 28 11.72 5.49 1.86
N GLY A 29 11.40 4.61 2.82
CA GLY A 29 11.04 3.21 2.60
C GLY A 29 9.58 2.92 2.93
N HIS A 30 9.27 1.67 3.32
CA HIS A 30 7.92 1.24 3.67
C HIS A 30 7.57 1.50 5.15
N THR A 31 6.27 1.42 5.48
CA THR A 31 5.76 1.37 6.85
C THR A 31 4.91 0.10 7.04
N GLY A 32 4.68 -0.31 8.28
CA GLY A 32 3.87 -1.49 8.63
C GLY A 32 2.42 -1.16 8.94
N ASN A 33 1.86 -0.08 8.39
CA ASN A 33 0.46 0.26 8.62
C ASN A 33 -0.47 -0.72 7.89
N ASP A 34 -1.58 -1.09 8.52
CA ASP A 34 -2.63 -1.86 7.85
C ASP A 34 -3.14 -1.13 6.60
N VAL A 35 -3.48 -1.90 5.56
CA VAL A 35 -3.99 -1.36 4.28
C VAL A 35 -5.47 -1.71 4.11
N PRO A 36 -6.31 -0.77 3.65
CA PRO A 36 -7.73 -1.03 3.46
C PRO A 36 -7.96 -2.00 2.29
N VAL A 37 -8.92 -2.91 2.47
CA VAL A 37 -9.40 -3.82 1.42
C VAL A 37 -10.79 -3.37 0.99
N MET A 38 -11.01 -3.21 -0.31
CA MET A 38 -12.31 -2.89 -0.90
C MET A 38 -12.76 -4.06 -1.77
N ALA A 39 -14.00 -4.51 -1.58
CA ALA A 39 -14.60 -5.59 -2.35
C ALA A 39 -16.02 -5.22 -2.79
N TYR A 40 -16.45 -5.75 -3.93
CA TYR A 40 -17.79 -5.56 -4.47
C TYR A 40 -18.24 -6.82 -5.22
N GLY A 41 -19.53 -7.12 -5.17
CA GLY A 41 -20.15 -8.29 -5.81
C GLY A 41 -20.40 -9.44 -4.83
N PRO A 42 -20.72 -10.64 -5.34
CA PRO A 42 -20.92 -11.83 -4.51
C PRO A 42 -19.72 -12.08 -3.61
N TYR A 43 -19.97 -12.44 -2.35
CA TYR A 43 -18.95 -12.73 -1.33
C TYR A 43 -18.14 -11.50 -0.86
N ALA A 44 -18.48 -10.28 -1.25
CA ALA A 44 -17.76 -9.07 -0.81
C ALA A 44 -17.78 -8.88 0.71
N GLU A 45 -18.87 -9.30 1.37
CA GLU A 45 -19.03 -9.30 2.82
C GLU A 45 -17.95 -10.10 3.56
N GLU A 46 -17.36 -11.11 2.92
CA GLU A 46 -16.29 -11.92 3.51
C GLU A 46 -14.96 -11.16 3.65
N PHE A 47 -14.80 -10.05 2.93
CA PHE A 47 -13.62 -9.19 2.98
C PHE A 47 -13.79 -8.01 3.95
N ALA A 48 -14.99 -7.79 4.49
CA ALA A 48 -15.31 -6.68 5.39
C ALA A 48 -14.89 -6.96 6.85
N ARG A 49 -13.66 -7.43 7.06
CA ARG A 49 -13.08 -7.68 8.39
C ARG A 49 -11.57 -7.43 8.39
N HIS A 50 -10.98 -7.37 9.58
CA HIS A 50 -9.52 -7.34 9.70
C HIS A 50 -8.95 -8.70 9.28
N LEU A 51 -8.00 -8.67 8.35
CA LEU A 51 -7.47 -9.85 7.68
C LEU A 51 -5.95 -9.73 7.58
N ASP A 52 -5.26 -10.84 7.80
CA ASP A 52 -3.90 -10.97 7.31
C ASP A 52 -3.93 -11.08 5.77
N ASN A 53 -2.91 -10.54 5.10
CA ASN A 53 -2.87 -10.53 3.64
C ASN A 53 -2.85 -11.94 3.03
N THR A 54 -2.40 -12.96 3.78
CA THR A 54 -2.42 -14.37 3.34
C THR A 54 -3.83 -14.95 3.25
N ASP A 55 -4.80 -14.39 3.97
CA ASP A 55 -6.19 -14.83 3.91
C ASP A 55 -6.92 -14.35 2.65
N LEU A 56 -6.46 -13.24 2.05
CA LEU A 56 -7.05 -12.70 0.83
C LEU A 56 -7.05 -13.72 -0.30
N ASN A 57 -5.94 -14.45 -0.49
CA ASN A 57 -5.87 -15.50 -1.52
C ASN A 57 -6.91 -16.60 -1.27
N LYS A 58 -7.01 -17.09 -0.02
CA LYS A 58 -7.98 -18.14 0.35
C LYS A 58 -9.42 -17.69 0.09
N LEU A 59 -9.73 -16.43 0.37
CA LEU A 59 -11.04 -15.83 0.14
C LEU A 59 -11.35 -15.69 -1.35
N MET A 60 -10.41 -15.16 -2.13
CA MET A 60 -10.55 -15.03 -3.58
C MET A 60 -10.74 -16.38 -4.27
N TYR A 61 -9.97 -17.39 -3.86
CA TYR A 61 -10.07 -18.73 -4.42
C TYR A 61 -11.47 -19.34 -4.23
N ARG A 62 -12.07 -19.13 -3.05
CA ARG A 62 -13.45 -19.53 -2.76
C ARG A 62 -14.47 -18.70 -3.55
N ALA A 63 -14.32 -17.39 -3.58
CA ALA A 63 -15.23 -16.49 -4.30
C ALA A 63 -15.27 -16.78 -5.82
N CYS A 64 -14.14 -17.18 -6.40
CA CYS A 64 -14.05 -17.57 -7.80
C CYS A 64 -14.50 -19.02 -8.09
N GLY A 65 -14.97 -19.76 -7.08
CA GLY A 65 -15.47 -21.12 -7.26
C GLY A 65 -14.40 -22.17 -7.53
N PHE A 66 -13.12 -21.90 -7.21
CA PHE A 66 -12.02 -22.85 -7.46
C PHE A 66 -11.94 -23.98 -6.41
N GLN A 67 -13.02 -24.28 -5.70
CA GLN A 67 -13.01 -25.25 -4.60
C GLN A 67 -12.50 -26.63 -5.05
N LYS A 68 -11.57 -27.19 -4.27
CA LYS A 68 -11.40 -28.65 -4.16
C LYS A 68 -12.50 -29.21 -3.27
#